data_AF-A0A2Z2KAK2-F1
#
_entry.id   AF-A0A2Z2KAK2-F1
#
_cell.length_a   1.000
_cell.length_b   1.000
_cell.length_c   1.000
_cell.angle_alpha   90.00
_cell.angle_beta   90.00
_cell.angle_gamma   90.00
#
_symmetry.space_group_name_H-M   'P 1'
#
loop_
_entity.id
_entity.type
_entity.pdbx_description
1 polymer ?
#
loop_
_entity_poly.entity_id
_entity_poly.type
_entity_poly.pdbx_seq_one_letter_code
_entity_poly.pdbx_strand_id
1 'polypeptide(L)'
;MSFENQFLELGIFQLLFILYTIFLISDKITTLNIWGNLVMGKNKLIATSFLMFALLIGCSNTKQATNEVIMDNDSSSESFSNENSVRASKNSSIDVELSISEDVGADNTVTFNGATNLPDGMELMLSLKSDSSFYSAQDNVSVKDGSFISGSFSNNGNGLESGEYTLEATSPTANVQPPNVKELIGDNGSNLKGATVKSDAVWGNTVSVTKNITVGSTSSVYTKEELQSDSKAPSTNPEDYDSDGQFVPENGISDEPEDYNFDGEYKPVDEMTQEEIQAELEEMLGGSLGN
;
A
#
# COMPACT_ATOMS: atom_id res chain seq x y z
N MET A 1 0.61 -2.98 -55.06
CA MET A 1 0.34 -1.91 -54.08
C MET A 1 0.55 -2.51 -52.69
N SER A 2 1.71 -3.11 -52.50
CA SER A 2 2.95 -2.60 -51.86
C SER A 2 2.92 -2.76 -50.33
N PHE A 3 3.61 -3.83 -49.91
CA PHE A 3 3.99 -4.18 -48.54
C PHE A 3 5.00 -3.17 -47.94
N GLU A 4 5.48 -2.19 -48.72
CA GLU A 4 6.49 -1.22 -48.28
C GLU A 4 5.93 -0.12 -47.36
N ASN A 5 4.60 0.09 -47.32
CA ASN A 5 4.01 1.14 -46.47
C ASN A 5 3.78 0.72 -45.00
N GLN A 6 3.75 -0.58 -44.68
CA GLN A 6 3.54 -1.03 -43.30
C GLN A 6 4.82 -0.97 -42.43
N PHE A 7 5.99 -1.06 -43.06
CA PHE A 7 7.27 -0.90 -42.35
C PHE A 7 7.60 0.55 -41.99
N LEU A 8 7.09 1.52 -42.77
CA LEU A 8 7.25 2.94 -42.51
C LEU A 8 6.45 3.40 -41.29
N GLU A 9 5.25 2.88 -41.06
CA GLU A 9 4.45 3.26 -39.88
C GLU A 9 5.04 2.72 -38.56
N LEU A 10 5.51 1.45 -38.53
CA LEU A 10 6.13 0.88 -37.33
C LEU A 10 7.42 1.61 -36.93
N GLY A 11 8.19 2.09 -37.90
CA GLY A 11 9.39 2.89 -37.65
C GLY A 11 9.10 4.25 -37.02
N ILE A 12 8.01 4.90 -37.44
CA ILE A 12 7.60 6.22 -36.92
C ILE A 12 7.14 6.10 -35.46
N PHE A 13 6.38 5.06 -35.10
CA PHE A 13 5.92 4.85 -33.73
C PHE A 13 7.07 4.57 -32.76
N GLN A 14 8.08 3.80 -33.15
CA GLN A 14 9.25 3.59 -32.29
C GLN A 14 10.07 4.87 -32.10
N LEU A 15 10.21 5.69 -33.16
CA LEU A 15 10.97 6.94 -33.09
C LEU A 15 10.26 7.98 -32.21
N LEU A 16 8.92 8.04 -32.27
CA LEU A 16 8.11 8.87 -31.36
C LEU A 16 8.18 8.40 -29.91
N PHE A 17 8.20 7.09 -29.64
CA PHE A 17 8.35 6.55 -28.29
C PHE A 17 9.73 6.86 -27.67
N ILE A 18 10.79 6.78 -28.49
CA ILE A 18 12.15 7.14 -28.06
C ILE A 18 12.25 8.66 -27.77
N LEU A 19 11.66 9.52 -28.63
CA LEU A 19 11.65 10.96 -28.39
C LEU A 19 10.84 11.34 -27.14
N TYR A 20 9.70 10.68 -26.90
CA TYR A 20 8.87 10.91 -25.71
C TYR A 20 9.59 10.50 -24.42
N THR A 21 10.30 9.37 -24.42
CA THR A 21 11.08 8.93 -23.25
C THR A 21 12.27 9.84 -22.96
N ILE A 22 12.96 10.35 -23.99
CA ILE A 22 14.03 11.35 -23.85
C ILE A 22 13.48 12.67 -23.24
N PHE A 23 12.30 13.11 -23.68
CA PHE A 23 11.65 14.31 -23.15
C PHE A 23 11.30 14.17 -21.65
N LEU A 24 10.75 13.02 -21.23
CA LEU A 24 10.44 12.74 -19.82
C LEU A 24 11.70 12.68 -18.93
N ILE A 25 12.82 12.20 -19.45
CA ILE A 25 14.09 12.17 -18.71
C ILE A 25 14.68 13.58 -18.56
N SER A 26 14.54 14.45 -19.58
CA SER A 26 15.03 15.83 -19.51
C SER A 26 14.31 16.67 -18.46
N ASP A 27 13.02 16.45 -18.24
CA ASP A 27 12.24 17.21 -17.27
C ASP A 27 12.61 16.85 -15.81
N LYS A 28 12.92 15.57 -15.55
CA LYS A 28 13.42 15.10 -14.25
C LYS A 28 14.83 15.60 -13.92
N ILE A 29 15.71 15.77 -14.92
CA ILE A 29 17.07 16.27 -14.69
C ILE A 29 17.06 17.78 -14.36
N THR A 30 16.10 18.53 -14.91
CA THR A 30 16.00 19.98 -14.66
C THR A 30 15.47 20.27 -13.26
N THR A 31 14.56 19.45 -12.74
CA THR A 31 14.03 19.56 -11.37
C THR A 31 15.05 19.15 -10.29
N LEU A 32 15.93 18.17 -10.56
CA LEU A 32 17.01 17.79 -9.64
C LEU A 32 18.08 18.90 -9.46
N ASN A 33 18.37 19.69 -10.50
CA ASN A 33 19.39 20.75 -10.41
C ASN A 33 18.92 22.03 -9.71
N ILE A 34 17.60 22.24 -9.61
CA ILE A 34 17.02 23.42 -8.94
C ILE A 34 16.92 23.20 -7.42
N TRP A 35 16.67 21.96 -6.97
CA TRP A 35 16.65 21.62 -5.54
C TRP A 35 18.05 21.39 -4.94
N GLY A 36 19.06 21.06 -5.76
CA GLY A 36 20.44 20.88 -5.29
C GLY A 36 21.17 22.16 -4.87
N ASN A 37 20.66 23.36 -5.21
CA ASN A 37 21.29 24.64 -4.89
C ASN A 37 20.67 25.39 -3.71
N LEU A 38 19.60 24.88 -3.08
CA LEU A 38 18.92 25.57 -1.97
C LEU A 38 19.17 24.95 -0.59
N VAL A 39 19.77 23.75 -0.52
CA VAL A 39 20.13 23.11 0.75
C VAL A 39 21.59 22.65 0.67
N MET A 40 22.53 23.52 1.04
CA MET A 40 23.74 23.15 1.79
C MET A 40 24.60 24.39 2.08
N GLY A 41 24.35 25.00 3.23
CA GLY A 41 25.34 25.82 3.90
C GLY A 41 26.46 24.94 4.46
N LYS A 42 27.67 25.19 3.97
CA LYS A 42 28.97 24.93 4.64
C LYS A 42 29.17 23.53 5.22
N ASN A 43 29.81 22.63 4.47
CA ASN A 43 31.10 22.04 4.86
C ASN A 43 31.75 21.18 3.76
N LYS A 44 33.08 21.09 3.89
CA LYS A 44 34.11 20.71 2.92
C LYS A 44 34.04 19.28 2.33
N LEU A 45 34.59 19.20 1.10
CA LEU A 45 35.34 18.10 0.48
C LEU A 45 34.70 16.69 0.51
N ILE A 46 34.38 16.16 -0.68
CA ILE A 46 34.99 14.94 -1.23
C ILE A 46 34.90 15.03 -2.76
N ALA A 47 36.05 14.91 -3.40
CA ALA A 47 36.21 14.78 -4.84
C ALA A 47 36.27 13.30 -5.20
N THR A 48 35.47 12.83 -6.15
CA THR A 48 35.76 11.64 -6.99
C THR A 48 34.91 11.77 -8.26
N SER A 49 35.47 12.31 -9.35
CA SER A 49 36.24 11.59 -10.37
C SER A 49 35.33 10.95 -11.43
N PHE A 50 35.10 11.74 -12.48
CA PHE A 50 34.76 11.26 -13.82
C PHE A 50 35.76 10.18 -14.25
N LEU A 51 35.28 9.02 -14.72
CA LEU A 51 36.06 8.23 -15.67
C LEU A 51 35.15 7.58 -16.71
N MET A 52 35.08 8.27 -17.84
CA MET A 52 34.81 7.75 -19.17
C MET A 52 35.78 6.60 -19.48
N PHE A 53 35.30 5.45 -19.94
CA PHE A 53 36.09 4.55 -20.78
C PHE A 53 35.22 3.76 -21.76
N ALA A 54 35.84 3.44 -22.89
CA ALA A 54 35.23 3.32 -24.19
C ALA A 54 34.71 1.92 -24.55
N LEU A 55 33.84 1.92 -25.56
CA LEU A 55 33.56 0.85 -26.51
C LEU A 55 34.81 0.11 -26.98
N LEU A 56 34.80 -1.23 -26.92
CA LEU A 56 35.44 -2.16 -27.85
C LEU A 56 34.58 -3.45 -27.86
N ILE A 57 33.78 -3.71 -28.91
CA ILE A 57 34.08 -4.55 -30.09
C ILE A 57 34.67 -5.92 -29.74
N GLY A 58 33.96 -6.99 -30.12
CA GLY A 58 34.53 -8.35 -30.19
C GLY A 58 33.52 -9.44 -30.58
N CYS A 59 33.17 -9.54 -31.86
CA CYS A 59 32.56 -10.74 -32.44
C CYS A 59 33.62 -11.83 -32.65
N SER A 60 33.31 -13.10 -32.35
CA SER A 60 33.72 -14.25 -33.17
C SER A 60 32.94 -15.52 -32.82
N ASN A 61 32.18 -16.02 -33.81
CA ASN A 61 31.72 -17.41 -33.91
C ASN A 61 32.87 -18.30 -34.41
N THR A 62 32.92 -19.58 -34.02
CA THR A 62 33.30 -20.72 -34.88
C THR A 62 32.83 -22.05 -34.25
N LYS A 63 32.26 -22.93 -35.08
CA LYS A 63 31.79 -24.30 -34.81
C LYS A 63 32.93 -25.33 -34.99
N GLN A 64 32.85 -26.47 -34.30
CA GLN A 64 33.06 -27.87 -34.77
C GLN A 64 33.15 -28.78 -33.52
N ALA A 65 32.25 -29.75 -33.30
CA ALA A 65 32.07 -31.04 -33.98
C ALA A 65 33.10 -32.12 -33.60
N THR A 66 32.58 -33.13 -32.88
CA THR A 66 32.88 -34.59 -32.93
C THR A 66 34.26 -35.13 -32.54
N ASN A 67 34.28 -36.02 -31.54
CA ASN A 67 34.78 -37.39 -31.75
C ASN A 67 34.19 -38.39 -30.74
N GLU A 68 33.75 -39.53 -31.27
CA GLU A 68 33.26 -40.75 -30.61
C GLU A 68 34.39 -41.77 -30.35
N VAL A 69 33.98 -42.91 -29.77
CA VAL A 69 34.64 -44.23 -29.57
C VAL A 69 35.10 -44.44 -28.11
N ILE A 70 34.29 -44.99 -27.21
CA ILE A 70 33.82 -46.40 -27.01
C ILE A 70 34.96 -47.39 -26.73
N MET A 71 34.99 -47.95 -25.50
CA MET A 71 35.10 -49.40 -25.30
C MET A 71 34.61 -49.84 -23.91
N ASP A 72 33.77 -50.86 -23.97
CA ASP A 72 32.92 -51.48 -22.95
C ASP A 72 33.67 -52.25 -21.84
N ASN A 73 33.02 -52.42 -20.69
CA ASN A 73 33.05 -53.71 -19.99
C ASN A 73 31.77 -53.96 -19.15
N ASP A 74 30.83 -54.63 -19.81
CA ASP A 74 29.98 -55.77 -19.42
C ASP A 74 29.67 -56.10 -17.93
N SER A 75 28.35 -56.22 -17.67
CA SER A 75 27.62 -57.25 -16.88
C SER A 75 27.90 -57.41 -15.36
N SER A 76 26.93 -57.54 -14.45
CA SER A 76 25.48 -57.80 -14.54
C SER A 76 24.79 -57.54 -13.18
N SER A 77 23.50 -57.19 -13.26
CA SER A 77 22.38 -57.46 -12.34
C SER A 77 22.59 -57.41 -10.83
N GLU A 78 21.85 -56.53 -10.15
CA GLU A 78 20.58 -56.93 -9.51
C GLU A 78 19.67 -55.71 -9.30
N SER A 79 18.41 -55.94 -9.63
CA SER A 79 17.24 -55.10 -9.40
C SER A 79 16.90 -55.01 -7.92
N PHE A 80 16.76 -53.80 -7.39
CA PHE A 80 15.78 -53.53 -6.33
C PHE A 80 14.94 -52.32 -6.72
N SER A 81 13.76 -52.64 -7.22
CA SER A 81 12.59 -51.79 -7.18
C SER A 81 12.31 -51.34 -5.74
N ASN A 82 12.34 -50.04 -5.50
CA ASN A 82 11.34 -49.44 -4.61
C ASN A 82 10.98 -48.06 -5.15
N GLU A 83 10.00 -48.12 -6.04
CA GLU A 83 9.14 -47.01 -6.41
C GLU A 83 8.47 -46.45 -5.15
N ASN A 84 8.31 -45.13 -5.12
CA ASN A 84 7.08 -44.50 -4.62
C ASN A 84 6.85 -44.44 -3.09
N SER A 85 7.49 -43.47 -2.40
CA SER A 85 6.88 -42.86 -1.21
C SER A 85 7.47 -41.49 -0.79
N VAL A 86 7.71 -40.57 -1.73
CA VAL A 86 7.76 -39.10 -1.44
C VAL A 86 7.30 -38.27 -2.66
N ARG A 87 6.23 -38.71 -3.33
CA ARG A 87 5.45 -37.86 -4.27
C ARG A 87 4.01 -37.73 -3.77
N ALA A 88 3.86 -37.61 -2.46
CA ALA A 88 2.59 -37.31 -1.84
C ALA A 88 2.28 -35.81 -2.01
N SER A 89 1.32 -35.54 -2.90
CA SER A 89 0.54 -34.30 -3.05
C SER A 89 1.27 -33.04 -3.52
N LYS A 90 1.70 -32.98 -4.78
CA LYS A 90 2.17 -31.73 -5.43
C LYS A 90 1.10 -30.95 -6.19
N ASN A 91 -0.19 -31.26 -6.00
CA ASN A 91 -1.34 -30.63 -6.69
C ASN A 91 -2.58 -30.53 -5.76
N SER A 92 -2.38 -30.18 -4.49
CA SER A 92 -3.52 -29.91 -3.61
C SER A 92 -4.08 -28.53 -3.91
N SER A 93 -5.38 -28.46 -4.13
CA SER A 93 -6.12 -27.20 -4.17
C SER A 93 -5.87 -26.40 -2.88
N ILE A 94 -5.65 -25.09 -3.02
CA ILE A 94 -5.52 -24.13 -1.93
C ILE A 94 -6.84 -23.36 -1.87
N ASP A 95 -7.66 -23.63 -0.86
CA ASP A 95 -8.84 -22.80 -0.57
C ASP A 95 -8.36 -21.58 0.20
N VAL A 96 -8.31 -20.42 -0.47
CA VAL A 96 -7.56 -19.26 0.00
C VAL A 96 -8.27 -18.62 1.18
N GLU A 97 -7.57 -18.62 2.32
CA GLU A 97 -7.93 -17.88 3.52
C GLU A 97 -7.00 -16.67 3.62
N LEU A 98 -7.59 -15.48 3.70
CA LEU A 98 -6.86 -14.22 3.86
C LEU A 98 -7.66 -13.29 4.75
N SER A 99 -7.10 -12.94 5.91
CA SER A 99 -7.61 -11.90 6.79
C SER A 99 -6.60 -10.76 6.88
N ILE A 100 -7.09 -9.53 6.96
CA ILE A 100 -6.27 -8.32 7.03
C ILE A 100 -6.76 -7.47 8.19
N SER A 101 -5.85 -7.08 9.07
CA SER A 101 -6.06 -6.08 10.11
C SER A 101 -5.21 -4.85 9.84
N GLU A 102 -5.73 -3.69 10.25
CA GLU A 102 -5.11 -2.39 10.21
C GLU A 102 -4.52 -2.04 11.59
N ASP A 103 -3.42 -1.31 11.57
CA ASP A 103 -2.84 -0.64 12.72
C ASP A 103 -2.70 0.84 12.33
N VAL A 104 -3.48 1.70 12.99
CA VAL A 104 -3.50 3.14 12.76
C VAL A 104 -2.66 3.79 13.86
N GLY A 105 -1.52 4.35 13.46
CA GLY A 105 -0.63 5.07 14.35
C GLY A 105 -1.27 6.35 14.88
N ALA A 106 -0.78 6.86 16.01
CA ALA A 106 -1.23 8.13 16.58
C ALA A 106 -0.99 9.34 15.66
N ASP A 107 -0.11 9.19 14.67
CA ASP A 107 0.16 10.17 13.61
C ASP A 107 -0.68 9.91 12.35
N ASN A 108 -1.73 9.09 12.41
CA ASN A 108 -2.59 8.67 11.30
C ASN A 108 -1.84 7.95 10.15
N THR A 109 -0.63 7.45 10.37
CA THR A 109 -0.02 6.49 9.45
C THR A 109 -0.65 5.12 9.61
N VAL A 110 -0.77 4.35 8.53
CA VAL A 110 -1.48 3.06 8.57
C VAL A 110 -0.58 1.93 8.13
N THR A 111 -0.54 0.85 8.91
CA THR A 111 0.15 -0.39 8.54
C THR A 111 -0.86 -1.53 8.50
N PHE A 112 -0.71 -2.47 7.57
CA PHE A 112 -1.58 -3.63 7.45
C PHE A 112 -0.83 -4.92 7.80
N ASN A 113 -1.49 -5.75 8.58
CA ASN A 113 -1.04 -7.09 8.95
C ASN A 113 -2.01 -8.11 8.34
N GLY A 114 -1.47 -9.06 7.60
CA GLY A 114 -2.24 -10.13 6.97
C GLY A 114 -1.92 -11.50 7.55
N ALA A 115 -2.94 -12.34 7.75
CA ALA A 115 -2.79 -13.76 8.02
C ALA A 115 -3.41 -14.57 6.86
N THR A 116 -2.71 -15.61 6.40
CA THR A 116 -3.09 -16.36 5.21
C THR A 116 -2.51 -17.77 5.17
N ASN A 117 -3.13 -18.64 4.38
CA ASN A 117 -2.61 -19.97 4.04
C ASN A 117 -1.87 -20.00 2.69
N LEU A 118 -1.60 -18.84 2.08
CA LEU A 118 -0.86 -18.75 0.82
C LEU A 118 0.62 -19.17 1.00
N PRO A 119 1.29 -19.65 -0.06
CA PRO A 119 2.68 -20.10 0.02
C PRO A 119 3.67 -19.00 0.40
N ASP A 120 4.70 -19.39 1.15
CA ASP A 120 5.83 -18.51 1.44
C ASP A 120 6.51 -18.01 0.16
N GLY A 121 6.83 -16.72 0.18
CA GLY A 121 7.37 -15.98 -0.94
C GLY A 121 6.32 -15.51 -1.95
N MET A 122 5.03 -15.83 -1.76
CA MET A 122 3.99 -15.30 -2.63
C MET A 122 3.90 -13.78 -2.49
N GLU A 123 4.00 -13.07 -3.61
CA GLU A 123 3.92 -11.62 -3.64
C GLU A 123 2.47 -11.17 -3.76
N LEU A 124 2.11 -10.13 -3.00
CA LEU A 124 0.83 -9.45 -3.04
C LEU A 124 1.06 -7.94 -3.20
N MET A 125 0.16 -7.28 -3.92
CA MET A 125 0.10 -5.83 -4.04
C MET A 125 -1.07 -5.33 -3.20
N LEU A 126 -0.75 -4.49 -2.22
CA LEU A 126 -1.70 -3.74 -1.41
C LEU A 126 -1.88 -2.37 -2.06
N SER A 127 -3.11 -1.95 -2.31
CA SER A 127 -3.46 -0.63 -2.83
C SER A 127 -4.43 0.04 -1.89
N LEU A 128 -4.02 1.16 -1.27
CA LEU A 128 -4.89 1.95 -0.40
C LEU A 128 -5.33 3.20 -1.15
N LYS A 129 -6.63 3.47 -1.15
CA LYS A 129 -7.22 4.61 -1.85
C LYS A 129 -8.27 5.31 -1.00
N SER A 130 -8.41 6.61 -1.19
CA SER A 130 -9.57 7.37 -0.72
C SER A 130 -10.22 8.11 -1.88
N ASP A 131 -11.53 7.91 -2.05
CA ASP A 131 -12.30 8.60 -3.08
C ASP A 131 -12.57 10.07 -2.71
N SER A 132 -12.48 10.43 -1.41
CA SER A 132 -12.70 11.80 -0.93
C SER A 132 -11.45 12.69 -1.05
N SER A 133 -10.27 12.17 -0.69
CA SER A 133 -9.01 12.94 -0.69
C SER A 133 -8.13 12.74 -1.93
N PHE A 134 -8.59 11.96 -2.92
CA PHE A 134 -7.79 11.50 -4.08
C PHE A 134 -6.49 10.79 -3.70
N TYR A 135 -6.32 10.39 -2.44
CA TYR A 135 -5.16 9.64 -1.99
C TYR A 135 -5.13 8.27 -2.67
N SER A 136 -3.95 7.87 -3.14
CA SER A 136 -3.71 6.53 -3.67
C SER A 136 -2.24 6.16 -3.49
N ALA A 137 -1.99 5.04 -2.83
CA ALA A 137 -0.66 4.49 -2.65
C ALA A 137 -0.68 2.97 -2.75
N GLN A 138 0.49 2.38 -2.99
CA GLN A 138 0.64 0.94 -3.15
C GLN A 138 1.88 0.46 -2.41
N ASP A 139 1.80 -0.79 -1.93
CA ASP A 139 2.93 -1.49 -1.36
C ASP A 139 2.95 -2.95 -1.82
N ASN A 140 4.15 -3.48 -2.02
CA ASN A 140 4.35 -4.87 -2.42
C ASN A 140 4.86 -5.66 -1.21
N VAL A 141 4.13 -6.69 -0.82
CA VAL A 141 4.44 -7.54 0.32
C VAL A 141 4.68 -8.98 -0.12
N SER A 142 5.49 -9.71 0.64
CA SER A 142 5.70 -11.14 0.45
C SER A 142 5.17 -11.90 1.65
N VAL A 143 4.46 -13.00 1.37
CA VAL A 143 3.99 -13.92 2.41
C VAL A 143 5.18 -14.64 3.03
N LYS A 144 5.19 -14.72 4.35
CA LYS A 144 6.17 -15.47 5.12
C LYS A 144 5.51 -16.04 6.37
N ASP A 145 5.69 -17.34 6.58
CA ASP A 145 5.17 -18.08 7.73
C ASP A 145 3.64 -17.87 7.88
N GLY A 146 2.92 -17.86 6.76
CA GLY A 146 1.47 -17.64 6.71
C GLY A 146 1.02 -16.22 7.05
N SER A 147 1.90 -15.22 6.92
CA SER A 147 1.59 -13.82 7.23
C SER A 147 2.28 -12.83 6.30
N PHE A 148 1.83 -11.59 6.29
CA PHE A 148 2.57 -10.47 5.70
C PHE A 148 2.35 -9.19 6.51
N ILE A 149 3.27 -8.25 6.36
CA ILE A 149 3.17 -6.92 6.97
C ILE A 149 3.54 -5.90 5.90
N SER A 150 2.73 -4.85 5.76
CA SER A 150 3.03 -3.75 4.84
C SER A 150 4.04 -2.76 5.43
N GLY A 151 4.57 -1.89 4.58
CA GLY A 151 5.09 -0.60 5.02
C GLY A 151 3.97 0.33 5.50
N SER A 152 4.36 1.45 6.09
CA SER A 152 3.42 2.48 6.55
C SER A 152 2.90 3.32 5.38
N PHE A 153 1.60 3.30 5.18
CA PHE A 153 0.89 4.20 4.28
C PHE A 153 0.79 5.58 4.92
N SER A 154 1.21 6.60 4.16
CA SER A 154 1.34 7.99 4.61
C SER A 154 1.21 8.94 3.41
N ASN A 155 0.91 10.21 3.66
CA ASN A 155 0.93 11.27 2.65
C ASN A 155 2.24 12.05 2.73
N ASN A 156 3.21 11.68 1.89
CA ASN A 156 4.54 12.29 1.84
C ASN A 156 5.27 12.29 3.20
N GLY A 157 5.09 11.23 3.99
CA GLY A 157 5.68 11.08 5.32
C GLY A 157 4.84 11.66 6.46
N ASN A 158 3.72 12.32 6.16
CA ASN A 158 2.73 12.73 7.15
C ASN A 158 1.59 11.69 7.24
N GLY A 159 0.82 11.75 8.33
CA GLY A 159 -0.42 11.01 8.46
C GLY A 159 -1.36 11.12 7.28
N LEU A 160 -2.22 10.12 7.12
CA LEU A 160 -3.34 10.23 6.21
C LEU A 160 -4.39 11.18 6.80
N GLU A 161 -5.14 11.85 5.93
CA GLU A 161 -6.28 12.66 6.33
C GLU A 161 -7.35 11.75 6.94
N SER A 162 -8.11 12.26 7.91
CA SER A 162 -9.22 11.51 8.49
C SER A 162 -10.27 11.20 7.42
N GLY A 163 -10.88 10.02 7.52
CA GLY A 163 -11.97 9.58 6.65
C GLY A 163 -11.85 8.13 6.20
N GLU A 164 -12.66 7.81 5.19
CA GLU A 164 -12.82 6.46 4.66
C GLU A 164 -11.78 6.14 3.57
N TYR A 165 -11.21 4.95 3.68
CA TYR A 165 -10.28 4.40 2.70
C TYR A 165 -10.69 2.97 2.31
N THR A 166 -10.35 2.60 1.08
CA THR A 166 -10.49 1.24 0.56
C THR A 166 -9.11 0.63 0.34
N LEU A 167 -8.82 -0.44 1.07
CA LEU A 167 -7.68 -1.32 0.81
C LEU A 167 -8.09 -2.41 -0.19
N GLU A 168 -7.30 -2.58 -1.24
CA GLU A 168 -7.35 -3.73 -2.14
C GLU A 168 -6.05 -4.52 -2.03
N ALA A 169 -6.14 -5.79 -1.64
CA ALA A 169 -5.04 -6.74 -1.66
C ALA A 169 -5.20 -7.68 -2.86
N THR A 170 -4.21 -7.70 -3.75
CA THR A 170 -4.26 -8.51 -4.98
C THR A 170 -2.99 -9.32 -5.17
N SER A 171 -3.08 -10.48 -5.81
CA SER A 171 -1.90 -11.19 -6.30
C SER A 171 -1.64 -10.87 -7.77
N PRO A 172 -0.38 -10.70 -8.20
CA PRO A 172 0.01 -10.82 -9.60
C PRO A 172 -0.45 -12.15 -10.20
N THR A 173 -0.47 -12.23 -11.54
CA THR A 173 -0.72 -13.50 -12.23
C THR A 173 0.37 -14.51 -11.89
N ALA A 174 0.03 -15.81 -11.94
CA ALA A 174 0.94 -16.87 -11.53
C ALA A 174 2.29 -16.85 -12.29
N ASN A 175 2.31 -16.35 -13.53
CA ASN A 175 3.53 -16.26 -14.33
C ASN A 175 4.54 -15.21 -13.83
N VAL A 176 4.11 -14.27 -12.97
CA VAL A 176 4.98 -13.24 -12.39
C VAL A 176 5.52 -13.65 -11.02
N GLN A 177 4.84 -14.58 -10.33
CA GLN A 177 5.24 -15.03 -8.99
C GLN A 177 6.61 -15.73 -8.96
N PRO A 178 7.28 -15.84 -7.80
CA PRO A 178 8.53 -16.59 -7.69
C PRO A 178 8.40 -18.07 -8.07
N PRO A 179 9.46 -18.72 -8.61
CA PRO A 179 9.38 -20.10 -9.11
C PRO A 179 8.83 -21.12 -8.12
N ASN A 180 9.21 -21.04 -6.84
CA ASN A 180 8.69 -21.94 -5.80
C ASN A 180 7.19 -21.76 -5.59
N VAL A 181 6.69 -20.54 -5.69
CA VAL A 181 5.26 -20.21 -5.56
C VAL A 181 4.50 -20.73 -6.77
N LYS A 182 5.02 -20.55 -8.00
CA LYS A 182 4.38 -21.05 -9.23
C LYS A 182 4.10 -22.56 -9.17
N GLU A 183 5.06 -23.34 -8.68
CA GLU A 183 4.89 -24.79 -8.55
C GLU A 183 3.76 -25.17 -7.58
N LEU A 184 3.49 -24.34 -6.57
CA LEU A 184 2.48 -24.59 -5.54
C LEU A 184 1.09 -24.10 -5.97
N ILE A 185 1.00 -22.90 -6.55
CA ILE A 185 -0.28 -22.34 -7.02
C ILE A 185 -0.73 -22.90 -8.37
N GLY A 186 0.16 -23.64 -9.06
CA GLY A 186 -0.11 -24.28 -10.34
C GLY A 186 -0.09 -23.32 -11.53
N ASP A 187 -0.11 -23.89 -12.73
CA ASP A 187 -0.14 -23.12 -13.97
C ASP A 187 -1.35 -22.18 -13.98
N ASN A 188 -1.11 -20.89 -14.27
CA ASN A 188 -2.12 -19.84 -14.24
C ASN A 188 -2.91 -19.77 -12.91
N GLY A 189 -2.31 -20.18 -11.78
CA GLY A 189 -2.94 -20.15 -10.46
C GLY A 189 -4.00 -21.23 -10.27
N SER A 190 -4.02 -22.26 -11.11
CA SER A 190 -5.09 -23.28 -11.16
C SER A 190 -5.40 -23.98 -9.83
N ASN A 191 -4.45 -24.01 -8.88
CA ASN A 191 -4.67 -24.57 -7.55
C ASN A 191 -5.36 -23.60 -6.58
N LEU A 192 -5.43 -22.30 -6.87
CA LEU A 192 -6.14 -21.32 -6.04
C LEU A 192 -7.66 -21.46 -6.22
N LYS A 193 -8.37 -21.56 -5.11
CA LYS A 193 -9.84 -21.63 -4.99
C LYS A 193 -10.31 -20.80 -3.80
N GLY A 194 -11.62 -20.67 -3.64
CA GLY A 194 -12.22 -19.96 -2.51
C GLY A 194 -12.86 -18.64 -2.89
N ALA A 195 -13.50 -17.99 -1.92
CA ALA A 195 -14.30 -16.79 -2.14
C ALA A 195 -13.47 -15.56 -2.54
N THR A 196 -12.20 -15.52 -2.14
CA THR A 196 -11.25 -14.43 -2.40
C THR A 196 -10.50 -14.60 -3.72
N VAL A 197 -10.80 -15.66 -4.49
CA VAL A 197 -10.13 -15.95 -5.76
C VAL A 197 -10.98 -15.46 -6.93
N LYS A 198 -10.42 -14.54 -7.72
CA LYS A 198 -10.96 -14.11 -9.01
C LYS A 198 -10.43 -15.03 -10.11
N SER A 199 -11.32 -15.62 -10.87
CA SER A 199 -10.99 -16.48 -12.01
C SER A 199 -11.20 -15.72 -13.32
N ASP A 200 -10.17 -15.68 -14.17
CA ASP A 200 -10.22 -15.06 -15.49
C ASP A 200 -9.68 -16.02 -16.57
N ALA A 201 -10.27 -16.00 -17.76
CA ALA A 201 -9.91 -16.91 -18.84
C ALA A 201 -8.52 -16.65 -19.44
N VAL A 202 -8.04 -15.40 -19.36
CA VAL A 202 -6.76 -14.96 -19.93
C VAL A 202 -5.68 -14.94 -18.84
N TRP A 203 -6.02 -14.43 -17.65
CA TRP A 203 -5.07 -14.18 -16.58
C TRP A 203 -5.00 -15.30 -15.53
N GLY A 204 -5.93 -16.26 -15.59
CA GLY A 204 -6.03 -17.37 -14.66
C GLY A 204 -6.65 -16.96 -13.33
N ASN A 205 -6.30 -17.69 -12.28
CA ASN A 205 -6.80 -17.47 -10.94
C ASN A 205 -5.85 -16.56 -10.15
N THR A 206 -6.41 -15.53 -9.54
CA THR A 206 -5.70 -14.55 -8.71
C THR A 206 -6.44 -14.30 -7.40
N VAL A 207 -5.73 -13.91 -6.36
CA VAL A 207 -6.31 -13.48 -5.09
C VAL A 207 -6.71 -12.00 -5.22
N SER A 208 -7.89 -11.65 -4.73
CA SER A 208 -8.34 -10.28 -4.61
C SER A 208 -9.31 -10.13 -3.44
N VAL A 209 -8.93 -9.27 -2.49
CA VAL A 209 -9.73 -8.92 -1.32
C VAL A 209 -9.83 -7.42 -1.23
N THR A 210 -11.01 -6.93 -0.87
CA THR A 210 -11.26 -5.51 -0.62
C THR A 210 -11.71 -5.35 0.82
N LYS A 211 -11.17 -4.35 1.51
CA LYS A 211 -11.52 -3.99 2.88
C LYS A 211 -11.65 -2.48 2.99
N ASN A 212 -12.73 -2.00 3.60
CA ASN A 212 -12.87 -0.60 3.96
C ASN A 212 -12.26 -0.38 5.34
N ILE A 213 -11.59 0.75 5.52
CA ILE A 213 -11.05 1.20 6.81
C ILE A 213 -11.36 2.68 7.00
N THR A 214 -11.41 3.09 8.26
CA THR A 214 -11.51 4.50 8.65
C THR A 214 -10.19 4.92 9.29
N VAL A 215 -9.64 6.05 8.86
CA VAL A 215 -8.44 6.65 9.46
C VAL A 215 -8.86 7.92 10.19
N GLY A 216 -8.25 8.19 11.33
CA GLY A 216 -8.44 9.48 12.01
C GLY A 216 -9.84 9.70 12.59
N SER A 217 -10.65 8.65 12.77
CA SER A 217 -11.60 8.65 13.89
C SER A 217 -10.74 8.68 15.14
N THR A 218 -10.51 9.90 15.64
CA THR A 218 -10.00 10.11 16.98
C THR A 218 -10.90 9.28 17.87
N SER A 219 -10.34 8.23 18.46
CA SER A 219 -11.00 7.52 19.54
C SER A 219 -11.26 8.59 20.59
N SER A 220 -12.48 9.11 20.60
CA SER A 220 -12.95 10.06 21.58
C SER A 220 -12.57 9.56 22.97
N VAL A 221 -12.11 10.47 23.83
CA VAL A 221 -11.76 10.10 25.21
C VAL A 221 -12.96 9.47 25.92
N TYR A 222 -14.17 9.87 25.49
CA TYR A 222 -15.42 9.36 26.02
C TYR A 222 -16.01 8.26 25.16
N THR A 223 -16.59 7.26 25.81
CA THR A 223 -17.53 6.33 25.16
C THR A 223 -18.90 6.98 25.02
N LYS A 224 -19.71 6.47 24.07
CA LYS A 224 -21.09 6.92 23.90
C LYS A 224 -21.92 6.74 25.18
N GLU A 225 -21.67 5.65 25.90
CA GLU A 225 -22.35 5.34 27.16
C GLU A 225 -22.01 6.34 28.26
N GLU A 226 -20.75 6.77 28.35
CA GLU A 226 -20.32 7.81 29.30
C GLU A 226 -21.03 9.14 29.01
N LEU A 227 -21.05 9.58 27.75
CA LEU A 227 -21.71 10.82 27.34
C LEU A 227 -23.23 10.78 27.53
N GLN A 228 -23.87 9.63 27.30
CA GLN A 228 -25.30 9.47 27.57
C GLN A 228 -25.65 9.56 29.06
N SER A 229 -24.69 9.24 29.94
CA SER A 229 -24.87 9.31 31.38
C SER A 229 -24.58 10.70 31.95
N ASP A 230 -23.78 11.51 31.24
CA ASP A 230 -23.47 12.87 31.64
C ASP A 230 -24.52 13.85 31.10
N SER A 231 -25.40 14.32 31.99
CA SER A 231 -26.41 15.33 31.65
C SER A 231 -25.83 16.69 31.26
N LYS A 232 -24.52 16.90 31.48
CA LYS A 232 -23.80 18.14 31.18
C LYS A 232 -23.00 18.05 29.88
N ALA A 233 -22.93 16.88 29.25
CA ALA A 233 -22.25 16.71 27.98
C ALA A 233 -22.97 17.52 26.88
N PRO A 234 -22.29 18.44 26.17
CA PRO A 234 -22.90 19.21 25.08
C PRO A 234 -23.43 18.32 23.95
N SER A 235 -22.79 17.17 23.72
CA SER A 235 -23.21 16.16 22.75
C SER A 235 -23.05 14.74 23.28
N THR A 236 -23.87 13.83 22.74
CA THR A 236 -23.76 12.38 22.99
C THR A 236 -23.00 11.65 21.89
N ASN A 237 -22.58 12.36 20.85
CA ASN A 237 -21.73 11.84 19.80
C ASN A 237 -20.27 11.94 20.24
N PRO A 238 -19.55 10.81 20.39
CA PRO A 238 -18.17 10.87 20.83
C PRO A 238 -17.24 11.58 19.84
N GLU A 239 -17.56 11.57 18.54
CA GLU A 239 -16.79 12.26 17.51
C GLU A 239 -16.90 13.79 17.59
N ASP A 240 -17.79 14.34 18.42
CA ASP A 240 -17.84 15.79 18.69
C ASP A 240 -16.85 16.21 19.80
N TYR A 241 -15.93 15.33 20.17
CA TYR A 241 -14.91 15.60 21.18
C TYR A 241 -13.52 15.30 20.63
N ASP A 242 -12.61 16.23 20.83
CA ASP A 242 -11.22 16.07 20.42
C ASP A 242 -10.45 15.08 21.33
N SER A 243 -9.16 14.88 21.02
CA SER A 243 -8.28 14.00 21.79
C SER A 243 -8.04 14.46 23.24
N ASP A 244 -8.28 15.73 23.55
CA ASP A 244 -8.18 16.30 24.90
C ASP A 244 -9.52 16.21 25.66
N GLY A 245 -10.57 15.70 25.01
CA GLY A 245 -11.92 15.57 25.55
C GLY A 245 -12.70 16.88 25.56
N GLN A 246 -12.28 17.87 24.76
CA GLN A 246 -12.96 19.14 24.59
C GLN A 246 -14.00 19.03 23.48
N PHE A 247 -15.13 19.71 23.64
CA PHE A 247 -16.20 19.67 22.66
C PHE A 247 -15.82 20.49 21.41
N VAL A 248 -15.69 19.80 20.27
CA VAL A 248 -15.46 20.37 18.94
C VAL A 248 -16.30 19.54 17.96
N PRO A 249 -17.47 20.04 17.53
CA PRO A 249 -18.38 19.25 16.69
C PRO A 249 -17.75 18.97 15.31
N GLU A 250 -17.84 17.72 14.85
CA GLU A 250 -17.19 17.24 13.60
C GLU A 250 -17.55 18.08 12.37
N ASN A 251 -18.77 18.63 12.34
CA ASN A 251 -19.28 19.49 11.26
C ASN A 251 -19.53 20.93 11.73
N GLY A 252 -18.73 21.38 12.70
CA GLY A 252 -18.76 22.72 13.30
C GLY A 252 -18.39 23.85 12.33
N ILE A 253 -18.66 25.09 12.75
CA ILE A 253 -18.20 26.29 12.03
C ILE A 253 -16.71 26.56 12.32
N SER A 254 -16.22 26.11 13.48
CA SER A 254 -14.84 26.25 13.94
C SER A 254 -14.31 24.94 14.52
N ASP A 255 -13.00 24.77 14.42
CA ASP A 255 -12.26 23.65 15.04
C ASP A 255 -11.68 24.05 16.41
N GLU A 256 -11.91 25.28 16.87
CA GLU A 256 -11.40 25.79 18.15
C GLU A 256 -12.45 25.56 19.26
N PRO A 257 -12.15 24.77 20.31
CA PRO A 257 -13.11 24.47 21.37
C PRO A 257 -13.54 25.70 22.17
N GLU A 258 -12.73 26.76 22.19
CA GLU A 258 -13.03 28.04 22.83
C GLU A 258 -14.09 28.87 22.12
N ASP A 259 -14.45 28.51 20.88
CA ASP A 259 -15.55 29.13 20.15
C ASP A 259 -16.91 28.56 20.52
N TYR A 260 -16.97 27.52 21.36
CA TYR A 260 -18.19 26.87 21.78
C TYR A 260 -18.47 27.10 23.26
N ASN A 261 -19.72 27.42 23.59
CA ASN A 261 -20.13 27.56 24.99
C ASN A 261 -20.42 26.20 25.64
N PHE A 262 -20.80 26.21 26.92
CA PHE A 262 -21.07 25.00 27.70
C PHE A 262 -22.24 24.16 27.15
N ASP A 263 -23.18 24.76 26.42
CA ASP A 263 -24.29 24.05 25.77
C ASP A 263 -23.91 23.50 24.37
N GLY A 264 -22.68 23.77 23.90
CA GLY A 264 -22.19 23.37 22.58
C GLY A 264 -22.62 24.31 21.45
N GLU A 265 -23.07 25.52 21.77
CA GLU A 265 -23.41 26.55 20.78
C GLU A 265 -22.17 27.33 20.35
N TYR A 266 -22.04 27.60 19.04
CA TYR A 266 -20.98 28.45 18.51
C TYR A 266 -21.18 29.91 18.96
N LYS A 267 -20.33 30.37 19.88
CA LYS A 267 -20.27 31.70 20.49
C LYS A 267 -18.81 32.10 20.77
N PRO A 268 -18.05 32.50 19.74
CA PRO A 268 -16.67 32.93 19.91
C PRO A 268 -16.58 34.14 20.84
N VAL A 269 -15.64 34.11 21.79
CA VAL A 269 -15.46 35.15 22.82
C VAL A 269 -15.21 36.53 22.20
N ASP A 270 -14.51 36.57 21.07
CA ASP A 270 -14.19 37.80 20.35
C ASP A 270 -15.41 38.50 19.74
N GLU A 271 -16.53 37.77 19.55
CA GLU A 271 -17.80 38.32 19.04
C GLU A 271 -18.79 38.66 20.16
N MET A 272 -18.49 38.32 21.42
CA MET A 272 -19.37 38.56 22.56
C MET A 272 -19.16 39.92 23.23
N THR A 273 -20.24 40.48 23.76
CA THR A 273 -20.19 41.64 24.66
C THR A 273 -19.79 41.25 26.08
N GLN A 274 -19.35 42.22 26.90
CA GLN A 274 -19.00 41.94 28.30
C GLN A 274 -20.18 41.43 29.11
N GLU A 275 -21.38 41.93 28.82
CA GLU A 275 -22.62 41.48 29.47
C GLU A 275 -22.96 40.02 29.12
N GLU A 276 -22.74 39.61 27.87
CA GLU A 276 -22.96 38.22 27.43
C GLU A 276 -21.93 37.27 28.05
N ILE A 277 -20.65 37.69 28.12
CA ILE A 277 -19.59 36.89 28.77
C ILE A 277 -19.92 36.69 30.26
N GLN A 278 -20.41 37.74 30.94
CA GLN A 278 -20.81 37.63 32.33
C GLN A 278 -22.00 36.68 32.51
N ALA A 279 -23.00 36.73 31.62
CA ALA A 279 -24.17 35.87 31.69
C ALA A 279 -23.82 34.38 31.53
N GLU A 280 -22.98 34.04 30.54
CA GLU A 280 -22.52 32.65 30.33
C GLU A 280 -21.71 32.13 31.54
N LEU A 281 -20.84 32.97 32.12
CA LEU A 281 -20.08 32.59 33.31
C LEU A 281 -20.99 32.35 34.53
N GLU A 282 -22.03 33.17 34.70
CA GLU A 282 -23.02 33.00 35.75
C GLU A 282 -23.83 31.70 35.56
N GLU A 283 -24.13 31.32 34.32
CA GLU A 283 -24.81 30.06 33.98
C GLU A 283 -23.95 28.84 34.31
N MET A 284 -22.66 28.85 33.94
CA MET A 284 -21.70 27.80 34.29
C MET A 284 -21.59 27.60 35.81
N LEU A 285 -21.58 28.69 36.59
CA LEU A 285 -21.47 28.64 38.04
C LEU A 285 -22.81 28.29 38.72
N GLY A 286 -23.93 28.75 38.16
CA GLY A 286 -25.28 28.51 38.67
C GLY A 286 -25.68 27.04 38.62
N GLY A 287 -25.28 26.33 37.55
CA GLY A 287 -25.48 24.88 37.40
C GLY A 287 -24.70 24.03 38.41
N SER A 288 -23.76 24.59 39.18
CA SER A 288 -23.01 23.90 40.23
C SER A 288 -23.62 24.02 41.63
N LEU A 289 -24.64 24.84 41.83
CA LEU A 289 -25.22 25.15 43.15
C LEU A 289 -26.68 24.68 43.33
N GLY A 290 -27.24 23.95 42.36
CA GLY A 290 -28.63 23.49 42.36
C GLY A 290 -28.78 21.97 42.26
N ASN A 291 -28.54 21.26 43.37
CA ASN A 291 -29.27 20.07 43.88
C ASN A 291 -28.59 19.51 45.13
#